data_AF-A0A2E1ZDQ3-F1
#
_entry.id   AF-A0A2E1ZDQ3-F1
#
_cell.length_a   1.000
_cell.length_b   1.000
_cell.length_c   1.000
_cell.angle_alpha   90.00
_cell.angle_beta   90.00
_cell.angle_gamma   90.00
#
_symmetry.space_group_name_H-M   'P 1'
#
loop_
_entity.id
_entity.type
_entity.pdbx_description
1 polymer ?
#
loop_
_entity_poly.entity_id
_entity_poly.type
_entity_poly.pdbx_seq_one_letter_code
_entity_poly.pdbx_strand_id
1 'polypeptide(L)'
;MKKKLFILLSLSILYSCTDNQKEDKVSASKILVSGFNITSKNSDLTLKRGTDISINDMITKNVNNGDNIEFKSYQFTLDNKIKDAFNFYSYNGALMCNIPTNLSVMSMPPDGNGLVTYEKGDDIELQGVTLIKLDSVNFVISDIRINNLEN
;
A
#
# COMPACT_ATOMS: atom_id res chain seq x y z
N MET A 1 -45.61 55.95 41.02
CA MET A 1 -46.02 55.71 39.62
C MET A 1 -45.28 56.64 38.68
N LYS A 2 -44.45 56.09 37.79
CA LYS A 2 -44.14 56.55 36.43
C LYS A 2 -43.15 55.54 35.84
N LYS A 3 -43.66 54.63 35.01
CA LYS A 3 -42.88 53.69 34.20
C LYS A 3 -42.14 54.48 33.13
N LYS A 4 -40.85 54.21 32.92
CA LYS A 4 -40.18 54.45 31.65
C LYS A 4 -39.32 53.23 31.31
N LEU A 5 -39.88 52.42 30.44
CA LEU A 5 -39.25 51.36 29.68
C LEU A 5 -38.37 52.02 28.61
N PHE A 6 -37.08 51.69 28.57
CA PHE A 6 -36.22 51.98 27.43
C PHE A 6 -35.68 50.65 26.91
N ILE A 7 -36.25 50.22 25.78
CA ILE A 7 -35.77 49.12 24.96
C ILE A 7 -34.63 49.69 24.11
N LEU A 8 -33.41 49.18 24.29
CA LEU A 8 -32.34 49.38 23.33
C LEU A 8 -32.17 48.09 22.51
N LEU A 9 -32.70 48.18 21.30
CA LEU A 9 -32.56 47.23 20.22
C LEU A 9 -31.15 47.41 19.64
N SER A 10 -30.19 46.56 19.99
CA SER A 10 -28.93 46.48 19.24
C SER A 10 -28.93 45.22 18.38
N LEU A 11 -29.03 45.50 17.09
CA LEU A 11 -29.11 44.61 15.94
C LEU A 11 -27.95 43.59 15.94
N SER A 12 -28.28 42.30 15.99
CA SER A 12 -27.32 41.23 15.70
C SER A 12 -26.96 41.28 14.20
N ILE A 13 -25.87 41.97 13.86
CA ILE A 13 -25.30 41.87 12.51
C ILE A 13 -24.58 40.52 12.45
N LEU A 14 -25.33 39.50 12.01
CA LEU A 14 -24.78 38.25 11.53
C LEU A 14 -23.99 38.56 10.26
N TYR A 15 -22.66 38.66 10.37
CA TYR A 15 -21.80 38.48 9.21
C TYR A 15 -21.84 37.01 8.83
N SER A 16 -22.85 36.63 8.04
CA SER A 16 -22.75 35.46 7.18
C SER A 16 -21.79 35.82 6.05
N CYS A 17 -20.49 35.56 6.24
CA CYS A 17 -19.60 35.33 5.12
C CYS A 17 -20.06 34.03 4.46
N THR A 18 -20.99 34.12 3.52
CA THR A 18 -21.20 33.06 2.54
C THR A 18 -20.00 33.10 1.59
N ASP A 19 -18.91 32.45 1.97
CA ASP A 19 -17.98 31.92 1.00
C ASP A 19 -18.75 30.85 0.22
N ASN A 20 -19.36 31.26 -0.89
CA ASN A 20 -19.82 30.33 -1.90
C ASN A 20 -18.59 29.79 -2.63
N GLN A 21 -17.75 29.05 -1.93
CA GLN A 21 -16.94 28.04 -2.59
C GLN A 21 -17.93 26.94 -2.98
N LYS A 22 -18.36 26.97 -4.24
CA LYS A 22 -18.72 25.72 -4.91
C LYS A 22 -17.50 24.82 -4.76
N GLU A 23 -17.54 23.92 -3.78
CA GLU A 23 -16.84 22.65 -3.93
C GLU A 23 -17.45 22.02 -5.18
N ASP A 24 -16.82 22.27 -6.32
CA ASP A 24 -16.84 21.29 -7.38
C ASP A 24 -16.35 20.01 -6.72
N LYS A 25 -17.30 19.10 -6.43
CA LYS A 25 -16.98 17.70 -6.19
C LYS A 25 -16.38 17.18 -7.48
N VAL A 26 -15.10 17.49 -7.70
CA VAL A 26 -14.25 16.71 -8.57
C VAL A 26 -14.33 15.33 -7.98
N SER A 27 -15.05 14.46 -8.68
CA SER A 27 -15.05 13.03 -8.45
C SER A 27 -13.58 12.61 -8.55
N ALA A 28 -12.87 12.60 -7.42
CA ALA A 28 -11.48 12.20 -7.39
C ALA A 28 -11.49 10.71 -7.76
N SER A 29 -10.98 10.40 -8.95
CA SER A 29 -10.82 9.02 -9.37
C SER A 29 -9.94 8.33 -8.34
N LYS A 30 -10.47 7.30 -7.70
CA LYS A 30 -9.73 6.56 -6.67
C LYS A 30 -8.84 5.56 -7.39
N ILE A 31 -7.55 5.89 -7.50
CA ILE A 31 -6.53 4.99 -8.03
C ILE A 31 -6.21 3.95 -6.94
N LEU A 32 -6.44 2.68 -7.24
CA LEU A 32 -6.26 1.57 -6.31
C LEU A 32 -5.38 0.47 -6.89
N VAL A 33 -4.52 -0.12 -6.07
CA VAL A 33 -3.86 -1.37 -6.42
C VAL A 33 -4.88 -2.50 -6.36
N SER A 34 -5.06 -3.22 -7.46
CA SER A 34 -6.00 -4.34 -7.57
C SER A 34 -5.33 -5.70 -7.39
N GLY A 35 -4.01 -5.76 -7.52
CA GLY A 35 -3.23 -6.94 -7.23
C GLY A 35 -1.77 -6.84 -7.67
N PHE A 36 -0.98 -7.86 -7.36
CA PHE A 36 0.42 -7.98 -7.73
C PHE A 36 0.81 -9.45 -7.86
N ASN A 37 2.05 -9.70 -8.28
CA ASN A 37 2.63 -11.03 -8.32
C ASN A 37 3.73 -11.15 -7.25
N ILE A 38 3.81 -12.33 -6.64
CA ILE A 38 4.89 -12.75 -5.75
C ILE A 38 5.58 -13.94 -6.39
N THR A 39 6.86 -13.78 -6.70
CA THR A 39 7.66 -14.84 -7.32
C THR A 39 8.79 -15.25 -6.37
N SER A 40 9.06 -16.55 -6.26
CA SER A 40 10.19 -17.04 -5.49
C SER A 40 10.78 -18.30 -6.11
N LYS A 41 12.06 -18.56 -5.83
CA LYS A 41 12.77 -19.74 -6.31
C LYS A 41 12.06 -21.02 -5.88
N ASN A 42 11.80 -21.92 -6.82
CA ASN A 42 11.38 -23.27 -6.51
C ASN A 42 12.59 -24.11 -6.10
N SER A 43 12.68 -24.46 -4.81
CA SER A 43 13.81 -25.23 -4.29
C SER A 43 13.74 -26.71 -4.67
N ASP A 44 12.57 -27.19 -5.09
CA ASP A 44 12.37 -28.57 -5.55
C ASP A 44 12.87 -28.76 -7.00
N LEU A 45 12.94 -27.67 -7.78
CA LEU A 45 13.41 -27.70 -9.16
C LEU A 45 14.90 -27.40 -9.30
N THR A 46 15.50 -26.64 -8.37
CA THR A 46 16.90 -26.22 -8.53
C THR A 46 17.65 -25.86 -7.25
N LEU A 47 18.94 -26.20 -7.25
CA LEU A 47 19.92 -25.74 -6.26
C LEU A 47 20.65 -24.46 -6.68
N LYS A 48 20.40 -23.94 -7.90
CA LYS A 48 21.01 -22.70 -8.39
C LYS A 48 20.73 -21.51 -7.47
N ARG A 49 21.63 -20.52 -7.52
CA ARG A 49 21.60 -19.34 -6.65
C ARG A 49 21.94 -18.08 -7.45
N GLY A 50 21.57 -16.93 -6.90
CA GLY A 50 21.90 -15.63 -7.48
C GLY A 50 21.42 -15.49 -8.91
N THR A 51 22.31 -15.04 -9.79
CA THR A 51 22.04 -14.79 -11.21
C THR A 51 21.86 -16.05 -12.04
N ASP A 52 22.15 -17.23 -11.50
CA ASP A 52 22.02 -18.51 -12.23
C ASP A 52 20.58 -19.05 -12.23
N ILE A 53 19.68 -18.46 -11.43
CA ILE A 53 18.28 -18.85 -11.36
C ILE A 53 17.56 -18.34 -12.62
N SER A 54 16.98 -19.26 -13.38
CA SER A 54 16.17 -18.93 -14.55
C SER A 54 14.69 -18.76 -14.19
N ILE A 55 13.88 -18.23 -15.11
CA ILE A 55 12.43 -18.09 -14.91
C ILE A 55 11.76 -19.46 -14.66
N ASN A 56 12.23 -20.51 -15.34
CA ASN A 56 11.71 -21.87 -15.18
C ASN A 56 12.02 -22.49 -13.81
N ASP A 57 12.95 -21.88 -13.08
CA ASP A 57 13.32 -22.27 -11.72
C ASP A 57 12.46 -21.56 -10.64
N MET A 58 11.44 -20.80 -11.04
CA MET A 58 10.61 -19.98 -10.14
C MET A 58 9.14 -20.42 -10.09
N ILE A 59 8.49 -20.14 -8.96
CA ILE A 59 7.03 -20.22 -8.80
C ILE A 59 6.51 -18.81 -8.58
N THR A 60 5.44 -18.45 -9.29
CA THR A 60 4.71 -17.19 -9.12
C THR A 60 3.33 -17.46 -8.53
N LYS A 61 2.95 -16.64 -7.55
CA LYS A 61 1.60 -16.54 -6.99
C LYS A 61 1.06 -15.15 -7.29
N ASN A 62 -0.23 -15.06 -7.55
CA ASN A 62 -0.91 -13.81 -7.81
C ASN A 62 -1.73 -13.44 -6.57
N VAL A 63 -1.53 -12.25 -6.02
CA VAL A 63 -2.31 -11.72 -4.90
C VAL A 63 -3.25 -10.65 -5.45
N ASN A 64 -4.55 -10.82 -5.25
CA ASN A 64 -5.57 -9.84 -5.62
C ASN A 64 -6.17 -9.19 -4.39
N ASN A 65 -6.87 -8.09 -4.62
CA ASN A 65 -7.60 -7.38 -3.58
C ASN A 65 -8.52 -8.34 -2.79
N GLY A 66 -8.39 -8.33 -1.47
CA GLY A 66 -9.12 -9.21 -0.54
C GLY A 66 -8.46 -10.58 -0.29
N ASP A 67 -7.45 -10.96 -1.07
CA ASP A 67 -6.82 -12.28 -0.94
C ASP A 67 -6.04 -12.44 0.37
N ASN A 68 -5.91 -13.70 0.79
CA ASN A 68 -4.91 -14.19 1.72
C ASN A 68 -4.26 -15.44 1.13
N ILE A 69 -2.98 -15.36 0.81
CA ILE A 69 -2.24 -16.45 0.16
C ILE A 69 -1.05 -16.85 1.02
N GLU A 70 -0.95 -18.15 1.28
CA GLU A 70 0.25 -18.73 1.87
C GLU A 70 1.26 -19.09 0.77
N PHE A 71 2.50 -18.64 0.92
CA PHE A 71 3.62 -19.01 0.05
C PHE A 71 4.92 -19.13 0.84
N LYS A 72 5.53 -20.33 0.79
CA LYS A 72 6.77 -20.65 1.53
C LYS A 72 6.67 -20.34 3.03
N SER A 73 5.54 -20.71 3.64
CA SER A 73 5.25 -20.50 5.07
C SER A 73 5.05 -19.04 5.51
N TYR A 74 4.86 -18.13 4.55
CA TYR A 74 4.48 -16.74 4.83
C TYR A 74 3.09 -16.45 4.25
N GLN A 75 2.30 -15.67 4.97
CA GLN A 75 1.01 -15.18 4.49
C GLN A 75 1.18 -13.79 3.87
N PHE A 76 0.56 -13.60 2.71
CA PHE A 76 0.53 -12.36 1.95
C PHE A 76 -0.93 -11.99 1.72
N THR A 77 -1.29 -10.76 2.06
CA THR A 77 -2.66 -10.25 1.89
C THR A 77 -2.66 -8.95 1.11
N LEU A 78 -3.78 -8.60 0.49
CA LEU A 78 -3.97 -7.26 -0.09
C LEU A 78 -5.30 -6.68 0.39
N ASP A 79 -5.24 -5.53 1.06
CA ASP A 79 -6.39 -4.84 1.67
C ASP A 79 -7.24 -5.75 2.57
N ASN A 80 -6.62 -6.78 3.14
CA ASN A 80 -7.22 -7.77 4.04
C ASN A 80 -6.28 -8.02 5.22
N LYS A 81 -6.30 -7.12 6.21
CA LYS A 81 -5.31 -7.14 7.29
C LYS A 81 -5.47 -8.37 8.18
N ILE A 82 -4.42 -9.19 8.26
CA ILE A 82 -4.31 -10.39 9.09
C ILE A 82 -3.09 -10.28 10.00
N LYS A 83 -3.24 -10.74 11.23
CA LYS A 83 -2.15 -10.72 12.22
C LYS A 83 -0.97 -11.57 11.73
N ASP A 84 0.25 -11.05 11.91
CA ASP A 84 1.52 -11.72 11.58
C ASP A 84 1.71 -12.06 10.09
N ALA A 85 0.88 -11.52 9.19
CA ALA A 85 1.03 -11.60 7.73
C ALA A 85 1.77 -10.38 7.16
N PHE A 86 2.31 -10.53 5.95
CA PHE A 86 2.68 -9.38 5.11
C PHE A 86 1.41 -8.74 4.58
N ASN A 87 1.04 -7.61 5.17
CA ASN A 87 -0.23 -6.95 4.88
C ASN A 87 -0.01 -5.85 3.85
N PHE A 88 -0.31 -6.15 2.60
CA PHE A 88 -0.24 -5.14 1.55
C PHE A 88 -1.53 -4.35 1.53
N TYR A 89 -1.44 -3.08 1.15
CA TYR A 89 -2.59 -2.21 1.02
C TYR A 89 -2.34 -1.13 -0.02
N SER A 90 -3.42 -0.63 -0.61
CA SER A 90 -3.32 0.49 -1.54
C SER A 90 -3.37 1.83 -0.81
N TYR A 91 -2.41 2.71 -1.10
CA TYR A 91 -2.40 4.08 -0.64
C TYR A 91 -2.08 5.03 -1.79
N ASN A 92 -3.06 5.81 -2.24
CA ASN A 92 -2.92 6.75 -3.35
C ASN A 92 -2.31 6.13 -4.63
N GLY A 93 -2.71 4.91 -4.98
CA GLY A 93 -2.16 4.17 -6.12
C GLY A 93 -0.82 3.48 -5.88
N ALA A 94 -0.16 3.71 -4.74
CA ALA A 94 1.04 2.98 -4.34
C ALA A 94 0.68 1.65 -3.65
N LEU A 95 1.55 0.65 -3.83
CA LEU A 95 1.50 -0.61 -3.08
C LEU A 95 2.33 -0.46 -1.81
N MET A 96 1.65 -0.37 -0.68
CA MET A 96 2.28 -0.35 0.63
C MET A 96 2.29 -1.74 1.23
N CYS A 97 3.23 -2.02 2.13
CA CYS A 97 3.29 -3.26 2.88
C CYS A 97 3.62 -2.99 4.34
N ASN A 98 2.73 -3.41 5.26
CA ASN A 98 3.04 -3.49 6.68
C ASN A 98 3.73 -4.82 6.97
N ILE A 99 4.96 -4.76 7.50
CA ILE A 99 5.83 -5.94 7.58
C ILE A 99 5.77 -6.62 8.95
N PRO A 100 5.57 -7.95 9.04
CA PRO A 100 5.40 -8.66 10.30
C PRO A 100 6.73 -9.01 11.00
N THR A 101 7.85 -8.79 10.32
CA THR A 101 9.21 -9.14 10.77
C THR A 101 10.23 -8.27 10.03
N ASN A 102 11.48 -8.26 10.50
CA ASN A 102 12.59 -7.54 9.87
C ASN A 102 12.91 -8.15 8.51
N LEU A 103 13.25 -7.31 7.54
CA LEU A 103 13.61 -7.74 6.18
C LEU A 103 14.52 -6.73 5.49
N SER A 104 15.06 -7.11 4.34
CA SER A 104 15.72 -6.17 3.45
C SER A 104 15.05 -6.14 2.09
N VAL A 105 15.02 -4.97 1.45
CA VAL A 105 14.52 -4.80 0.07
C VAL A 105 15.55 -4.19 -0.85
N MET A 106 15.40 -4.43 -2.15
CA MET A 106 16.13 -3.72 -3.20
C MET A 106 15.30 -3.66 -4.49
N SER A 107 15.53 -2.64 -5.31
CA SER A 107 14.98 -2.57 -6.66
C SER A 107 15.52 -3.72 -7.54
N MET A 108 14.69 -4.20 -8.46
CA MET A 108 15.10 -5.04 -9.58
C MET A 108 14.71 -4.40 -10.92
N PRO A 109 15.66 -4.11 -11.83
CA PRO A 109 17.10 -4.30 -11.67
C PRO A 109 17.68 -3.44 -10.54
N PRO A 110 18.85 -3.81 -9.99
CA PRO A 110 19.52 -3.01 -8.97
C PRO A 110 19.81 -1.60 -9.48
N ASP A 111 19.50 -0.60 -8.67
CA ASP A 111 19.67 0.83 -8.97
C ASP A 111 21.03 1.38 -8.50
N GLY A 112 21.85 0.55 -7.85
CA GLY A 112 23.14 0.93 -7.26
C GLY A 112 23.07 1.34 -5.79
N ASN A 113 21.88 1.49 -5.21
CA ASN A 113 21.70 1.88 -3.80
C ASN A 113 21.85 0.71 -2.82
N GLY A 114 21.85 -0.52 -3.32
CA GLY A 114 22.03 -1.72 -2.51
C GLY A 114 20.75 -2.15 -1.78
N LEU A 115 20.92 -2.87 -0.67
CA LEU A 115 19.82 -3.36 0.17
C LEU A 115 19.49 -2.33 1.26
N VAL A 116 18.20 -2.02 1.40
CA VAL A 116 17.65 -1.23 2.50
C VAL A 116 17.00 -2.18 3.50
N THR A 117 17.27 -2.04 4.78
CA THR A 117 16.70 -2.89 5.84
C THR A 117 15.59 -2.15 6.57
N TYR A 118 14.51 -2.87 6.87
CA TYR A 118 13.34 -2.37 7.58
C TYR A 118 13.06 -3.23 8.81
N GLU A 119 12.47 -2.62 9.83
CA GLU A 119 12.15 -3.25 11.09
C GLU A 119 10.68 -3.69 11.14
N LYS A 120 10.41 -4.73 11.92
CA LYS A 120 9.05 -5.22 12.15
C LYS A 120 8.10 -4.06 12.50
N GLY A 121 6.99 -4.00 11.77
CA GLY A 121 5.94 -3.00 11.96
C GLY A 121 6.03 -1.81 11.00
N ASP A 122 7.14 -1.65 10.28
CA ASP A 122 7.28 -0.60 9.26
C ASP A 122 6.24 -0.75 8.14
N ASP A 123 5.79 0.40 7.64
CA ASP A 123 5.03 0.49 6.39
C ASP A 123 5.98 0.92 5.27
N ILE A 124 6.20 0.02 4.30
CA ILE A 124 7.12 0.25 3.19
C ILE A 124 6.37 0.42 1.89
N GLU A 125 6.78 1.39 1.07
CA GLU A 125 6.28 1.54 -0.30
C GLU A 125 7.09 0.65 -1.24
N LEU A 126 6.39 -0.15 -2.04
CA LEU A 126 7.00 -1.01 -3.05
C LEU A 126 6.69 -0.47 -4.44
N GLN A 127 7.74 -0.14 -5.18
CA GLN A 127 7.65 0.42 -6.52
C GLN A 127 8.27 -0.53 -7.55
N GLY A 128 7.71 -0.54 -8.76
CA GLY A 128 8.21 -1.34 -9.86
C GLY A 128 8.34 -2.83 -9.52
N VAL A 129 9.51 -3.40 -9.80
CA VAL A 129 9.86 -4.77 -9.38
C VAL A 129 10.79 -4.68 -8.18
N THR A 130 10.39 -5.27 -7.06
CA THR A 130 11.15 -5.20 -5.81
C THR A 130 11.50 -6.60 -5.31
N LEU A 131 12.78 -6.81 -4.95
CA LEU A 131 13.22 -7.98 -4.23
C LEU A 131 13.06 -7.76 -2.72
N ILE A 132 12.35 -8.66 -2.04
CA ILE A 132 12.29 -8.79 -0.59
C ILE A 132 13.16 -9.97 -0.18
N LYS A 133 14.08 -9.74 0.75
CA LYS A 133 14.97 -10.76 1.33
C LYS A 133 14.61 -10.96 2.78
N LEU A 134 14.32 -12.21 3.13
CA LEU A 134 13.79 -12.61 4.41
C LEU A 134 14.42 -13.95 4.81
N ASP A 135 15.27 -13.94 5.83
CA ASP A 135 16.05 -15.11 6.23
C ASP A 135 16.78 -15.74 5.02
N SER A 136 16.44 -17.00 4.69
CA SER A 136 16.97 -17.73 3.54
C SER A 136 16.07 -17.69 2.29
N VAL A 137 14.98 -16.93 2.35
CA VAL A 137 13.97 -16.86 1.28
C VAL A 137 13.98 -15.48 0.63
N ASN A 138 13.87 -15.48 -0.69
CA ASN A 138 13.76 -14.27 -1.48
C ASN A 138 12.41 -14.26 -2.19
N PHE A 139 11.71 -13.14 -2.15
CA PHE A 139 10.48 -12.90 -2.90
C PHE A 139 10.69 -11.74 -3.84
N VAL A 140 10.21 -11.86 -5.07
CA VAL A 140 10.14 -10.75 -6.03
C VAL A 140 8.69 -10.33 -6.13
N ILE A 141 8.43 -9.07 -5.80
CA ILE A 141 7.16 -8.40 -6.00
C ILE A 141 7.19 -7.75 -7.37
N SER A 142 6.23 -8.06 -8.23
CA SER A 142 6.16 -7.56 -9.61
C SER A 142 4.71 -7.38 -10.06
N ASP A 143 4.55 -6.84 -11.28
CA ASP A 143 3.27 -6.77 -11.99
C ASP A 143 2.15 -6.17 -11.13
N ILE A 144 2.46 -5.03 -10.50
CA ILE A 144 1.52 -4.25 -9.69
C ILE A 144 0.44 -3.71 -10.64
N ARG A 145 -0.80 -4.16 -10.44
CA ARG A 145 -1.96 -3.81 -11.23
C ARG A 145 -2.73 -2.72 -10.52
N ILE A 146 -3.13 -1.70 -11.26
CA ILE A 146 -3.84 -0.53 -10.75
C ILE A 146 -5.17 -0.39 -11.49
N ASN A 147 -6.23 -0.13 -10.73
CA ASN A 147 -7.55 0.19 -11.24
C ASN A 147 -7.86 1.66 -10.96
N ASN A 148 -8.43 2.34 -11.96
CA ASN A 148 -9.03 3.64 -11.77
C ASN A 148 -10.52 3.45 -11.53
N LEU A 149 -10.99 3.76 -10.31
CA LEU A 149 -12.42 3.87 -10.05
C LEU A 149 -12.86 5.27 -10.46
N GLU A 150 -13.46 5.38 -11.65
CA GLU A 150 -14.24 6.55 -12.05
C GLU A 150 -15.61 6.44 -11.35
N ASN A 151 -16.01 7.45 -10.56
CA ASN A 151 -17.39 7.50 -10.03
C ASN A 151 -18.34 8.09 -11.08
#